data_AF-A0A7Z8Y5C2-F1
#
_entry.id   AF-A0A7Z8Y5C2-F1
#
_cell.length_a   1.000
_cell.length_b   1.000
_cell.length_c   1.000
_cell.angle_alpha   90.00
_cell.angle_beta   90.00
_cell.angle_gamma   90.00
#
_symmetry.space_group_name_H-M   'P 1'
#
loop_
_entity.id
_entity.type
_entity.pdbx_description
1 polymer ?
#
loop_
_entity_poly.entity_id
_entity_poly.type
_entity_poly.pdbx_seq_one_letter_code
_entity_poly.pdbx_strand_id
1 'polypeptide(L)' 'MRTLFFAILMTAPLMTACASTGQTNTYQEDLKRLEASCTERQGILTPTGLQSGRPETEYACRITGGASRIPPR' A
#
# COMPACT_ATOMS: atom_id res chain seq x y z
N MET A 1 -52.21 -18.09 -23.97
CA MET A 1 -52.10 -18.17 -22.49
C MET A 1 -50.75 -17.61 -22.10
N ARG A 2 -50.78 -16.54 -21.30
CA ARG A 2 -49.66 -15.70 -20.89
C ARG A 2 -49.30 -16.04 -19.44
N THR A 3 -48.10 -16.55 -19.22
CA THR A 3 -47.47 -16.72 -17.89
C THR A 3 -45.96 -16.51 -18.11
N LEU A 4 -45.46 -15.27 -18.13
CA LEU A 4 -45.02 -14.47 -16.97
C LEU A 4 -44.30 -15.32 -15.90
N PHE A 5 -42.98 -15.46 -16.06
CA PHE A 5 -42.06 -15.70 -14.95
C PHE A 5 -41.06 -14.55 -14.90
N PHE A 6 -41.51 -13.48 -14.24
CA PHE A 6 -40.71 -12.34 -13.82
C PHE A 6 -40.25 -12.64 -12.38
N ALA A 7 -39.02 -13.10 -12.22
CA ALA A 7 -38.27 -13.11 -10.97
C ALA A 7 -36.81 -13.40 -11.39
N ILE A 8 -35.85 -12.54 -11.12
CA ILE A 8 -35.20 -12.51 -9.81
C ILE A 8 -34.60 -11.11 -9.60
N LEU A 9 -35.02 -10.47 -8.51
CA LEU A 9 -34.24 -9.44 -7.83
C LEU A 9 -32.92 -10.06 -7.35
N MET A 10 -31.78 -9.53 -7.77
CA MET A 10 -30.53 -9.70 -7.03
C MET A 10 -29.73 -8.39 -6.98
N THR A 11 -29.83 -7.77 -5.80
CA THR A 11 -28.77 -7.13 -5.01
C THR A 11 -27.97 -5.94 -5.60
N ALA A 12 -28.29 -4.76 -5.06
CA ALA A 12 -27.34 -3.67 -4.77
C ALA A 12 -26.15 -4.14 -3.90
N PRO A 13 -25.11 -3.33 -3.63
CA PRO A 13 -24.69 -2.05 -4.23
C PRO A 13 -23.33 -2.20 -4.95
N LEU A 14 -23.09 -1.39 -5.98
CA LEU A 14 -21.73 -1.18 -6.47
C LEU A 14 -20.96 -0.47 -5.36
N MET A 15 -20.19 -1.23 -4.58
CA MET A 15 -19.17 -0.69 -3.70
C MET A 15 -18.41 0.35 -4.50
N THR A 16 -18.52 1.62 -4.09
CA THR A 16 -17.60 2.66 -4.47
C THR A 16 -16.22 2.12 -4.17
N ALA A 17 -15.54 1.63 -5.20
CA ALA A 17 -14.10 1.57 -5.15
C ALA A 17 -13.69 2.98 -4.75
N CYS A 18 -13.17 3.13 -3.54
CA CYS A 18 -12.13 4.11 -3.27
C CYS A 18 -11.00 3.75 -4.22
N ALA A 19 -11.22 4.07 -5.49
CA ALA A 19 -10.23 4.07 -6.51
C ALA A 19 -9.39 5.27 -6.12
N SER A 20 -8.41 5.03 -5.25
CA SER A 20 -7.18 5.83 -5.16
C SER A 20 -6.43 5.66 -6.49
N THR A 21 -7.12 5.92 -7.60
CA THR A 21 -6.65 5.90 -8.98
C THR A 21 -6.29 7.33 -9.31
N GLY A 22 -5.10 7.74 -8.86
CA GLY A 22 -4.59 9.07 -9.15
C GLY A 22 -3.13 9.11 -9.59
N GLN A 23 -2.31 8.10 -9.25
CA GLN A 23 -0.85 8.30 -9.34
C GLN A 23 -0.01 7.02 -9.53
N THR A 24 -0.59 5.92 -10.03
CA THR A 24 0.08 4.60 -10.00
C THR A 24 1.44 4.58 -10.69
N ASN A 25 1.68 5.36 -11.74
CA ASN A 25 2.97 5.30 -12.45
C ASN A 25 4.12 5.89 -11.60
N THR A 26 4.00 7.15 -11.17
CA THR A 26 5.02 7.82 -10.36
C THR A 26 5.09 7.24 -8.94
N TYR A 27 3.94 6.91 -8.35
CA TYR A 27 3.89 6.30 -7.02
C TYR A 27 4.66 4.97 -6.96
N GLN A 28 4.52 4.11 -7.98
CA GLN A 28 5.23 2.83 -8.02
C GLN A 28 6.73 3.03 -8.26
N GLU A 29 7.13 4.04 -9.04
CA GLU A 29 8.53 4.41 -9.23
C GLU A 29 9.16 4.93 -7.93
N ASP A 30 8.47 5.83 -7.25
CA ASP A 30 8.88 6.39 -5.95
C ASP A 30 8.96 5.30 -4.87
N LEU A 31 7.99 4.38 -4.85
CA LEU A 31 7.98 3.24 -3.95
C LEU A 31 9.19 2.31 -4.20
N LYS A 32 9.49 1.98 -5.45
CA LYS A 32 10.67 1.18 -5.82
C LYS A 32 11.98 1.86 -5.42
N ARG A 33 12.08 3.18 -5.63
CA ARG A 33 13.25 3.97 -5.24
C ARG A 33 13.44 3.96 -3.72
N LEU A 34 12.35 4.11 -2.98
CA LEU A 34 12.34 4.06 -1.52
C LEU A 34 12.74 2.67 -1.00
N GLU A 35 12.22 1.62 -1.61
CA GLU A 35 12.55 0.22 -1.29
C GLU A 35 14.04 -0.09 -1.53
N ALA A 36 14.59 0.35 -2.67
CA ALA A 36 16.01 0.19 -2.98
C ALA A 36 16.90 0.88 -1.95
N SER A 37 16.59 2.14 -1.60
CA SER A 37 17.33 2.88 -0.57
C SER A 37 17.22 2.22 0.81
N CYS A 38 16.06 1.68 1.16
CA CYS A 38 15.88 1.00 2.44
C CYS A 38 16.68 -0.32 2.50
N THR A 39 16.69 -1.07 1.40
CA THR A 39 17.43 -2.33 1.27
C THR A 39 18.94 -2.10 1.32
N GLU A 40 19.45 -1.03 0.70
CA GLU A 40 20.86 -0.61 0.79
C GLU A 40 21.30 -0.40 2.25
N ARG A 41 20.41 0.14 3.08
CA ARG A 41 20.62 0.37 4.51
C ARG A 41 20.40 -0.89 5.36
N GLN A 42 20.22 -2.05 4.73
CA GLN A 42 19.89 -3.33 5.38
C GLN A 42 18.62 -3.23 6.25
N GLY A 43 17.67 -2.41 5.80
CA GLY A 43 16.37 -2.23 6.42
C GLY A 43 15.25 -2.97 5.73
N ILE A 44 14.07 -2.91 6.33
CA ILE A 44 12.82 -3.46 5.82
C ILE A 44 11.80 -2.34 5.71
N LEU A 45 11.24 -2.16 4.52
CA LEU A 45 10.17 -1.20 4.28
C LEU A 45 8.91 -1.64 5.03
N THR A 46 8.37 -0.79 5.90
CA THR A 46 7.23 -1.12 6.77
C THR A 46 6.13 -0.07 6.65
N PRO A 47 4.87 -0.47 6.48
CA PRO A 47 3.75 0.48 6.41
C PRO A 47 3.53 1.16 7.76
N THR A 48 3.26 2.47 7.73
CA THR A 48 2.97 3.30 8.91
C THR A 48 1.47 3.35 9.24
N GLY A 49 0.62 2.93 8.30
CA GLY A 49 -0.85 3.01 8.42
C GLY A 49 -1.43 4.33 7.91
N LEU A 50 -0.60 5.28 7.48
CA LEU A 50 -1.04 6.48 6.76
C LEU A 50 -1.38 6.13 5.30
N GLN A 51 -2.34 6.84 4.73
CA GLN A 51 -2.66 6.80 3.30
C GLN A 51 -2.80 8.24 2.81
N SER A 52 -1.77 8.72 2.11
CA SER A 52 -1.63 10.11 1.65
C SER A 52 -1.42 10.23 0.13
N GLY A 53 -1.31 9.10 -0.58
CA GLY A 53 -0.89 9.02 -1.97
C GLY A 53 0.62 9.23 -2.17
N ARG A 54 1.43 9.12 -1.11
CA ARG A 54 2.88 9.43 -1.13
C ARG A 54 3.65 8.32 -0.41
N PRO A 55 4.42 7.49 -1.12
CA PRO A 55 5.04 6.30 -0.52
C PRO A 55 6.02 6.65 0.59
N GLU A 56 6.69 7.80 0.51
CA GLU A 56 7.66 8.29 1.50
C GLU A 56 7.06 8.65 2.87
N THR A 57 5.76 8.96 2.93
CA THR A 57 5.05 9.22 4.19
C THR A 57 4.25 8.00 4.66
N GLU A 58 3.89 7.11 3.74
CA GLU A 58 3.14 5.89 4.05
C GLU A 58 4.04 4.75 4.53
N TYR A 59 5.30 4.72 4.09
CA TYR A 59 6.26 3.68 4.42
C TYR A 59 7.49 4.23 5.15
N ALA A 60 7.88 3.54 6.22
CA ALA A 60 9.10 3.83 6.96
C ALA A 60 10.13 2.71 6.75
N CYS A 61 11.40 3.09 6.64
CA CYS A 61 12.49 2.12 6.59
C CYS A 61 12.91 1.71 8.01
N ARG A 62 12.63 0.46 8.39
CA ARG A 62 13.01 -0.10 9.70
C ARG A 62 14.33 -0.87 9.58
N ILE A 63 15.38 -0.38 10.22
CA ILE A 63 16.70 -1.05 10.23
C ILE A 63 16.69 -2.16 11.27
N THR A 64 16.69 -3.41 10.83
CA THR A 64 16.70 -4.59 11.71
C THR A 64 18.09 -5.05 12.13
N GLY A 65 19.14 -4.61 11.43
CA GLY A 65 20.54 -5.03 11.68
C GLY A 65 21.43 -4.03 12.43
N GLY A 66 20.89 -2.86 12.82
CA GLY A 66 21.68 -1.70 13.27
C GLY A 66 21.98 -1.62 14.77
N ALA A 67 21.63 -2.63 15.57
CA ALA A 67 22.06 -2.71 16.97
C ALA A 67 23.54 -3.15 17.04
N SER A 68 24.44 -2.36 16.46
CA SER A 68 25.87 -2.51 16.72
C SER A 68 26.10 -2.17 18.19
N ARG A 69 26.78 -3.09 18.91
CA ARG A 69 27.17 -2.81 20.30
C ARG A 69 28.04 -1.56 20.30
N ILE A 70 27.68 -0.57 21.12
CA ILE A 70 28.56 0.57 21.42
C ILE A 70 29.84 -0.05 22.03
N PRO A 71 31.03 0.15 21.44
CA PRO A 71 32.25 -0.40 22.01
C PRO A 71 32.45 0.21 23.41
N PRO A 72 32.83 -0.60 24.43
CA PRO A 72 33.17 -0.07 25.75
C PRO A 72 34.37 0.87 25.62
N ARG A 73 34.28 2.02 26.27
CA ARG A 73 35.31 3.06 26.30
C ARG A 73 36.48 2.65 27.20
#